data_AF-A0A7S0VTE2-F1
#
_entry.id   AF-A0A7S0VTE2-F1
#
_cell.length_a   1.000
_cell.length_b   1.000
_cell.length_c   1.000
_cell.angle_alpha   90.00
_cell.angle_beta   90.00
_cell.angle_gamma   90.00
#
_symmetry.space_group_name_H-M   'P 1'
#
loop_
_entity.id
_entity.type
_entity.pdbx_description
1 polymer ?
#
loop_
_entity_poly.entity_id
_entity_poly.type
_entity_poly.pdbx_seq_one_letter_code
_entity_poly.pdbx_strand_id
1 'polypeptide(L)'
;GAHLGAAVASLVLIHASCKVAAQSLQSLNDIVFSTAVQPAVRRAGEDAMRGLLGQELEFHLRSNVGATTRVVDRGLRGIQAVLSRILLHLVPQALELALVASLFAVSASSSLALLAVGTVLCYASFTVWAVQVRLGHLERMNVADNRAMSRMLEGLLGVETVASYNRQEHEVARYQERLGDYQQSSLKSQESLALLNWGQNFIESAGAGLMLFSTASLLLTGQITLGRLVALNLLLANLLQPLDHLGANYMQLRGGLLDA
;
A
#
# COMPACT_ATOMS: atom_id res chain seq x y z
N GLY A 1 -0.87 -24.00 -42.02
CA GLY A 1 0.15 -24.43 -41.04
C GLY A 1 1.16 -23.33 -40.76
N ALA A 2 2.11 -23.08 -41.66
CA ALA A 2 3.24 -22.16 -41.44
C ALA A 2 2.84 -20.69 -41.17
N HIS A 3 1.86 -20.15 -41.88
CA HIS A 3 1.39 -18.76 -41.67
C HIS A 3 0.73 -18.53 -40.31
N LEU A 4 -0.01 -19.53 -39.79
CA LEU A 4 -0.61 -19.48 -38.46
C LEU A 4 0.48 -19.54 -37.37
N GLY A 5 1.50 -20.39 -37.55
CA GLY A 5 2.64 -20.47 -36.64
C GLY A 5 3.43 -19.15 -36.57
N ALA A 6 3.68 -18.52 -37.72
CA ALA A 6 4.35 -17.22 -37.79
C ALA A 6 3.53 -16.10 -37.12
N ALA A 7 2.21 -16.08 -37.32
CA ALA A 7 1.32 -15.09 -36.70
C ALA A 7 1.22 -15.26 -35.17
N VAL A 8 1.19 -16.50 -34.67
CA VAL A 8 1.20 -16.76 -33.23
C VAL A 8 2.55 -16.38 -32.62
N ALA A 9 3.66 -16.73 -33.27
CA ALA A 9 5.00 -16.36 -32.81
C ALA A 9 5.19 -14.83 -32.76
N SER A 10 4.70 -14.10 -33.76
CA SER A 10 4.78 -12.64 -33.76
C SER A 10 3.93 -12.01 -32.66
N LEU A 11 2.71 -12.50 -32.42
CA LEU A 11 1.85 -12.03 -31.32
C LEU A 11 2.49 -12.26 -29.95
N VAL A 12 3.10 -13.42 -29.73
CA VAL A 12 3.81 -13.74 -28.49
C VAL A 12 5.02 -12.82 -28.30
N LEU A 13 5.80 -12.59 -29.35
CA LEU A 13 6.94 -11.67 -29.31
C LEU A 13 6.50 -10.23 -29.04
N ILE A 14 5.41 -9.77 -29.67
CA ILE A 14 4.84 -8.44 -29.41
C ILE A 14 4.39 -8.32 -27.96
N HIS A 15 3.66 -9.31 -27.43
CA HIS A 15 3.21 -9.30 -26.05
C HIS A 15 4.39 -9.26 -25.06
N ALA A 16 5.39 -10.13 -25.24
CA ALA A 16 6.58 -10.17 -24.40
C ALA A 16 7.37 -8.86 -24.46
N SER A 17 7.59 -8.32 -25.66
CA SER A 17 8.31 -7.06 -25.87
C SER A 17 7.57 -5.88 -25.25
N CYS A 18 6.24 -5.82 -25.41
CA CYS A 18 5.41 -4.78 -24.83
C CYS A 18 5.43 -4.83 -23.31
N LYS A 19 5.42 -6.03 -22.72
CA LYS A 19 5.51 -6.21 -21.26
C LYS A 19 6.87 -5.75 -20.71
N VAL A 20 7.97 -6.14 -21.37
CA VAL A 20 9.32 -5.69 -21.00
C VAL A 20 9.47 -4.18 -21.15
N ALA A 21 8.95 -3.61 -22.24
CA ALA A 21 8.98 -2.17 -22.46
C ALA A 21 8.17 -1.42 -21.39
N ALA A 22 6.97 -1.89 -21.04
CA ALA A 22 6.13 -1.31 -20.00
C ALA A 22 6.85 -1.33 -18.62
N GLN A 23 7.44 -2.47 -18.25
CA GLN A 23 8.20 -2.59 -17.00
C GLN A 23 9.43 -1.69 -16.98
N SER A 24 10.13 -1.59 -18.11
CA SER A 24 11.32 -0.73 -18.24
C SER A 24 10.95 0.75 -18.15
N LEU A 25 9.85 1.16 -18.79
CA LEU A 25 9.30 2.51 -18.70
C LEU A 25 8.86 2.84 -17.27
N GLN A 26 8.27 1.89 -16.55
CA GLN A 26 7.92 2.08 -15.14
C GLN A 26 9.17 2.31 -14.28
N SER A 27 10.21 1.50 -14.45
CA SER A 27 11.47 1.71 -13.71
C SER A 27 12.14 3.05 -14.04
N LEU A 28 12.07 3.49 -15.30
CA LEU A 28 12.57 4.81 -15.70
C LEU A 28 11.73 5.94 -15.11
N ASN A 29 10.41 5.77 -15.05
CA ASN A 29 9.48 6.71 -14.41
C ASN A 29 9.88 6.89 -12.93
N ASP A 30 10.12 5.80 -12.20
CA ASP A 30 10.58 5.85 -10.81
C ASP A 30 11.86 6.69 -10.65
N ILE A 31 12.83 6.54 -11.54
CA ILE A 31 14.08 7.33 -11.54
C ILE A 31 13.80 8.81 -11.84
N VAL A 32 13.07 9.10 -12.90
CA VAL A 32 12.78 10.48 -13.36
C VAL A 32 12.03 11.26 -12.29
N PHE A 33 10.99 10.66 -11.72
CA PHE A 33 10.18 11.32 -10.69
C PHE A 33 10.89 11.38 -9.33
N SER A 34 11.74 10.42 -8.98
CA SER A 34 12.59 10.57 -7.79
C SER A 34 13.49 11.81 -7.89
N THR A 35 13.99 12.11 -9.09
CA THR A 35 14.78 13.31 -9.37
C THR A 35 13.96 14.59 -9.23
N ALA A 36 12.63 14.53 -9.43
CA ALA A 36 11.72 15.65 -9.20
C ALA A 36 11.34 15.83 -7.72
N VAL A 37 11.25 14.74 -6.94
CA VAL A 37 10.89 14.78 -5.52
C VAL A 37 12.04 15.28 -4.64
N GLN A 38 13.27 14.85 -4.89
CA GLN A 38 14.43 15.17 -4.02
C GLN A 38 14.69 16.69 -3.85
N PRO A 39 14.60 17.53 -4.90
CA PRO A 39 14.72 18.99 -4.74
C PRO A 39 13.65 19.61 -3.84
N ALA A 40 12.42 19.08 -3.87
CA ALA A 40 11.34 19.56 -3.02
C ALA A 40 11.61 19.21 -1.54
N VAL A 41 12.07 17.99 -1.28
CA VAL A 41 12.48 17.55 0.07
C VAL A 41 13.66 18.36 0.58
N ARG A 42 14.66 18.63 -0.28
CA ARG A 42 15.81 19.48 0.07
C ARG A 42 15.37 20.89 0.47
N ARG A 43 14.51 21.54 -0.33
CA ARG A 43 13.98 22.88 -0.03
C ARG A 43 13.18 22.88 1.27
N ALA A 44 12.33 21.88 1.50
CA ALA A 44 11.58 21.74 2.75
C ALA A 44 12.52 21.62 3.97
N GLY A 45 13.62 20.88 3.83
CA GLY A 45 14.65 20.77 4.88
C GLY A 45 15.38 22.08 5.15
N GLU A 46 15.76 22.80 4.10
CA GLU A 46 16.37 24.14 4.20
C GLU A 46 15.42 25.14 4.88
N ASP A 47 14.14 25.15 4.51
CA ASP A 47 13.13 26.03 5.08
C ASP A 47 12.82 25.69 6.54
N ALA A 48 12.76 24.39 6.88
CA ALA A 48 12.61 23.94 8.27
C ALA A 48 13.81 24.39 9.13
N MET A 49 15.04 24.22 8.64
CA MET A 49 16.23 24.66 9.36
C MET A 49 16.26 26.19 9.54
N ARG A 50 15.95 26.95 8.48
CA ARG A 50 15.87 28.42 8.54
C ARG A 50 14.78 28.87 9.51
N GLY A 51 13.63 28.21 9.50
CA GLY A 51 12.51 28.48 10.41
C GLY A 51 12.85 28.20 11.86
N LEU A 52 13.58 27.11 12.15
CA LEU A 52 14.06 26.79 13.49
C LEU A 52 15.09 27.81 13.99
N LEU A 53 16.11 28.12 13.18
CA LEU A 53 17.13 29.11 13.54
C LEU A 53 16.58 30.54 13.69
N GLY A 54 15.45 30.84 13.06
CA GLY A 54 14.76 32.12 13.16
C GLY A 54 13.84 32.27 14.38
N GLN A 55 13.68 31.24 15.20
CA GLN A 55 12.87 31.31 16.44
C GLN A 55 13.57 32.11 17.55
N GLU A 56 12.79 32.64 18.48
CA GLU A 56 13.31 33.38 19.64
C GLU A 56 14.20 32.50 20.54
N LEU A 57 15.09 33.13 21.31
CA LEU A 57 15.97 32.42 22.25
C LEU A 57 15.18 31.63 23.30
N GLU A 58 14.01 32.13 23.72
CA GLU A 58 13.14 31.43 24.67
C GLU A 58 12.63 30.10 24.10
N PHE A 59 12.31 30.03 22.80
CA PHE A 59 11.96 28.78 22.14
C PHE A 59 13.13 27.79 22.22
N HIS A 60 14.35 28.22 21.93
CA HIS A 60 15.54 27.36 21.96
C HIS A 60 15.88 26.86 23.37
N LEU A 61 15.64 27.68 24.40
CA LEU A 61 15.88 27.30 25.80
C LEU A 61 14.82 26.34 26.35
N ARG A 62 13.58 26.42 25.85
CA ARG A 62 12.46 25.56 26.27
C ARG A 62 12.32 24.29 25.44
N SER A 63 12.81 24.29 24.20
CA SER A 63 12.63 23.17 23.28
C SER A 63 13.69 22.08 23.49
N ASN A 64 13.24 20.83 23.54
CA ASN A 64 14.14 19.69 23.52
C ASN A 64 14.65 19.51 22.09
N VAL A 65 15.89 19.94 21.83
CA VAL A 65 16.54 19.85 20.51
C VAL A 65 16.41 18.45 19.89
N GLY A 66 16.54 17.38 20.70
CA GLY A 66 16.39 16.01 20.22
C GLY A 66 14.95 15.61 19.87
N ALA A 67 13.95 16.22 20.48
CA ALA A 67 12.55 16.05 20.09
C ALA A 67 12.22 16.85 18.83
N THR A 68 12.64 18.12 18.76
CA THR A 68 12.41 19.01 17.62
C THR A 68 13.05 18.48 16.34
N THR A 69 14.32 18.03 16.40
CA THR A 69 15.01 17.42 15.24
C THR A 69 14.31 16.15 14.76
N ARG A 70 13.78 15.34 15.68
CA ARG A 70 13.01 14.12 15.32
C ARG A 70 11.66 14.43 14.67
N VAL A 71 11.02 15.54 15.04
CA VAL A 71 9.79 16.00 14.38
C VAL A 71 10.12 16.44 12.95
N VAL A 72 11.17 17.24 12.75
CA VAL A 72 11.59 17.67 11.41
C VAL A 72 11.99 16.50 10.52
N ASP A 73 12.80 15.55 11.01
CA ASP A 73 13.21 14.37 10.23
C ASP A 73 11.99 13.52 9.81
N ARG A 74 11.03 13.30 10.72
CA ARG A 74 9.79 12.60 10.40
C ARG A 74 8.95 13.36 9.38
N GLY A 75 8.81 14.67 9.53
CA GLY A 75 8.08 15.52 8.58
C GLY A 75 8.68 15.49 7.18
N LEU A 76 10.02 15.56 7.05
CA LEU A 76 10.70 15.47 5.75
C LEU A 76 10.52 14.10 5.09
N ARG A 77 10.63 13.01 5.87
CA ARG A 77 10.34 11.65 5.38
C ARG A 77 8.88 11.51 4.97
N GLY A 78 7.96 12.10 5.72
CA GLY A 78 6.52 12.14 5.41
C GLY A 78 6.26 12.84 4.08
N ILE A 79 6.82 14.04 3.88
CA ILE A 79 6.73 14.79 2.62
C ILE A 79 7.26 13.95 1.44
N GLN A 80 8.45 13.36 1.60
CA GLN A 80 9.04 12.50 0.58
C GLN A 80 8.11 11.32 0.24
N ALA A 81 7.58 10.64 1.26
CA ALA A 81 6.70 9.48 1.09
C ALA A 81 5.41 9.86 0.36
N VAL A 82 4.74 10.93 0.78
CA VAL A 82 3.49 11.42 0.19
C VAL A 82 3.70 11.85 -1.26
N LEU A 83 4.70 12.70 -1.54
CA LEU A 83 4.98 13.16 -2.90
C LEU A 83 5.33 12.01 -3.83
N SER A 84 6.21 11.10 -3.40
CA SER A 84 6.57 9.92 -4.18
C SER A 84 5.36 9.05 -4.44
N ARG A 85 4.50 8.80 -3.44
CA ARG A 85 3.29 7.98 -3.59
C ARG A 85 2.31 8.57 -4.60
N ILE A 86 2.05 9.88 -4.51
CA ILE A 86 1.11 10.57 -5.40
C ILE A 86 1.60 10.51 -6.84
N LEU A 87 2.84 10.91 -7.07
CA LEU A 87 3.39 11.07 -8.42
C LEU A 87 3.68 9.71 -9.09
N LEU A 88 4.21 8.74 -8.36
CA LEU A 88 4.68 7.46 -8.92
C LEU A 88 3.60 6.39 -8.99
N HIS A 89 2.58 6.47 -8.13
CA HIS A 89 1.59 5.39 -8.01
C HIS A 89 0.16 5.87 -8.20
N LEU A 90 -0.32 6.83 -7.40
CA LEU A 90 -1.74 7.21 -7.44
C LEU A 90 -2.17 7.77 -8.79
N VAL A 91 -1.37 8.65 -9.39
CA VAL A 91 -1.68 9.23 -10.70
C VAL A 91 -1.63 8.17 -11.83
N PRO A 92 -0.56 7.37 -11.99
CA PRO A 92 -0.54 6.29 -12.99
C PRO A 92 -1.65 5.25 -12.79
N GLN A 93 -1.93 4.83 -11.56
CA GLN A 93 -2.97 3.86 -11.24
C GLN A 93 -4.37 4.38 -11.58
N ALA A 94 -4.64 5.66 -11.32
CA ALA A 94 -5.93 6.28 -11.69
C ALA A 94 -6.09 6.34 -13.21
N LEU A 95 -5.03 6.67 -13.95
CA LEU A 95 -5.04 6.68 -15.41
C LEU A 95 -5.23 5.27 -15.98
N GLU A 96 -4.50 4.28 -15.46
CA GLU A 96 -4.63 2.86 -15.83
C GLU A 96 -6.06 2.36 -15.58
N LEU A 97 -6.62 2.64 -14.40
CA LEU A 97 -7.99 2.27 -14.05
C LEU A 97 -8.99 2.91 -15.03
N ALA A 98 -8.83 4.18 -15.38
CA ALA A 98 -9.70 4.85 -16.36
C ALA A 98 -9.59 4.23 -17.76
N LEU A 99 -8.39 3.86 -18.19
CA LEU A 99 -8.14 3.19 -19.48
C LEU A 99 -8.74 1.78 -19.49
N VAL A 100 -8.54 0.98 -18.45
CA VAL A 100 -9.10 -0.37 -18.34
C VAL A 100 -10.63 -0.30 -18.26
N ALA A 101 -11.19 0.63 -17.47
CA ALA A 101 -12.64 0.79 -17.35
C ALA A 101 -13.29 1.21 -18.67
N SER A 102 -12.69 2.16 -19.40
CA SER A 102 -13.19 2.57 -20.71
C SER A 102 -13.07 1.44 -21.74
N LEU A 103 -11.96 0.71 -21.77
CA LEU A 103 -11.78 -0.45 -22.64
C LEU A 103 -12.78 -1.56 -22.32
N PHE A 104 -13.03 -1.83 -21.04
CA PHE A 104 -14.01 -2.80 -20.59
C PHE A 104 -15.42 -2.38 -21.01
N ALA A 105 -15.79 -1.11 -20.84
CA ALA A 105 -17.11 -0.59 -21.20
C ALA A 105 -17.43 -0.74 -22.69
N VAL A 106 -16.42 -0.59 -23.56
CA VAL A 106 -16.58 -0.79 -25.01
C VAL A 106 -16.55 -2.28 -25.40
N SER A 107 -15.79 -3.10 -24.66
CA SER A 107 -15.58 -4.51 -24.99
C SER A 107 -16.64 -5.46 -24.41
N ALA A 108 -17.30 -5.08 -23.33
CA ALA A 108 -18.30 -5.89 -22.64
C ALA A 108 -19.72 -5.62 -23.15
N SER A 109 -20.57 -6.65 -23.14
CA SER A 109 -22.02 -6.43 -23.27
C SER A 109 -22.58 -5.79 -22.00
N SER A 110 -23.75 -5.16 -22.08
CA SER A 110 -24.38 -4.48 -20.92
C SER A 110 -24.57 -5.40 -19.71
N SER A 111 -24.85 -6.69 -19.93
CA SER A 111 -24.98 -7.68 -18.84
C SER A 111 -23.65 -7.98 -18.15
N LEU A 112 -22.57 -8.13 -18.91
CA LEU A 112 -21.23 -8.37 -18.38
C LEU A 112 -20.65 -7.12 -17.71
N ALA A 113 -20.97 -5.93 -18.22
CA ALA A 113 -20.64 -4.66 -17.58
C ALA A 113 -21.30 -4.53 -16.20
N LEU A 114 -22.58 -4.89 -16.08
CA LEU A 114 -23.29 -4.86 -14.79
C LEU A 114 -22.66 -5.83 -13.78
N LEU A 115 -22.28 -7.03 -14.22
CA LEU A 115 -21.58 -8.01 -13.39
C LEU A 115 -20.25 -7.46 -12.89
N ALA A 116 -19.43 -6.90 -13.78
CA ALA A 116 -18.14 -6.32 -13.42
C ALA A 116 -18.28 -5.15 -12.44
N VAL A 117 -19.23 -4.24 -12.67
CA VAL A 117 -19.52 -3.14 -11.74
C VAL A 117 -19.95 -3.69 -10.38
N GLY A 118 -20.80 -4.72 -10.34
CA GLY A 118 -21.20 -5.39 -9.10
C GLY A 118 -20.02 -6.00 -8.36
N THR A 119 -19.12 -6.69 -9.06
CA THR A 119 -17.89 -7.26 -8.48
C THR A 119 -16.98 -6.16 -7.93
N VAL A 120 -16.73 -5.10 -8.70
CA VAL A 120 -15.89 -3.96 -8.28
C VAL A 120 -16.46 -3.26 -7.05
N LEU A 121 -17.78 -3.01 -7.01
CA LEU A 121 -18.43 -2.39 -5.86
C LEU A 121 -18.39 -3.28 -4.61
N CYS A 122 -18.62 -4.59 -4.78
CA CYS A 122 -18.50 -5.57 -3.70
C CYS A 122 -17.07 -5.59 -3.14
N TYR A 123 -16.08 -5.67 -4.03
CA TYR A 123 -14.66 -5.64 -3.70
C TYR A 123 -14.27 -4.38 -2.94
N ALA A 124 -14.57 -3.21 -3.50
CA ALA A 124 -14.24 -1.91 -2.91
C ALA A 124 -14.90 -1.74 -1.53
N SER A 125 -16.17 -2.10 -1.39
CA SER A 125 -16.90 -1.99 -0.12
C SER A 125 -16.31 -2.89 0.95
N PHE A 126 -15.99 -4.14 0.60
CA PHE A 126 -15.32 -5.08 1.50
C PHE A 126 -13.94 -4.57 1.91
N THR A 127 -13.12 -4.14 0.95
CA THR A 127 -11.77 -3.62 1.21
C THR A 127 -11.81 -2.41 2.13
N VAL A 128 -12.69 -1.43 1.90
CA VAL A 128 -12.82 -0.26 2.77
C VAL A 128 -13.20 -0.66 4.19
N TRP A 129 -14.20 -1.53 4.35
CA TRP A 129 -14.62 -2.02 5.66
C TRP A 129 -13.48 -2.77 6.39
N ALA A 130 -12.80 -3.70 5.72
CA ALA A 130 -11.72 -4.48 6.30
C ALA A 130 -10.50 -3.62 6.65
N VAL A 131 -10.18 -2.60 5.83
CA VAL A 131 -9.14 -1.61 6.12
C VAL A 131 -9.46 -0.81 7.38
N GLN A 132 -10.71 -0.41 7.59
CA GLN A 132 -11.13 0.29 8.81
C GLN A 132 -10.95 -0.57 10.06
N VAL A 133 -11.32 -1.85 9.99
CA VAL A 133 -11.09 -2.80 11.10
C VAL A 133 -9.59 -2.94 11.37
N ARG A 134 -8.78 -3.13 10.33
CA ARG A 134 -7.33 -3.29 10.42
C ARG A 134 -6.62 -2.07 11.03
N LEU A 135 -7.10 -0.85 10.75
CA LEU A 135 -6.56 0.38 11.37
C LEU A 135 -6.61 0.31 12.90
N GLY A 136 -7.71 -0.18 13.48
CA GLY A 136 -7.82 -0.33 14.92
C GLY A 136 -6.87 -1.39 15.50
N HIS A 137 -6.52 -2.43 14.74
CA HIS A 137 -5.52 -3.41 15.18
C HIS A 137 -4.10 -2.85 15.12
N LEU A 138 -3.77 -2.10 14.06
CA LEU A 138 -2.49 -1.42 13.93
C LEU A 138 -2.27 -0.38 15.04
N GLU A 139 -3.29 0.40 15.36
CA GLU A 139 -3.19 1.39 16.44
C GLU A 139 -2.88 0.74 17.79
N ARG A 140 -3.59 -0.35 18.15
CA ARG A 140 -3.32 -1.10 19.38
C ARG A 140 -1.93 -1.71 19.40
N MET A 141 -1.48 -2.26 18.28
CA MET A 141 -0.13 -2.79 18.11
C MET A 141 0.93 -1.71 18.33
N ASN A 142 0.77 -0.53 17.73
CA ASN A 142 1.69 0.59 17.87
C ASN A 142 1.73 1.13 19.31
N VAL A 143 0.57 1.20 20.00
CA VAL A 143 0.51 1.59 21.41
C VAL A 143 1.25 0.58 22.30
N ALA A 144 1.08 -0.72 22.05
CA ALA A 144 1.79 -1.77 22.80
C ALA A 144 3.30 -1.72 22.56
N ASP A 145 3.72 -1.52 21.31
CA ASP A 145 5.14 -1.36 20.92
C ASP A 145 5.78 -0.16 21.62
N ASN A 146 5.12 1.01 21.58
CA ASN A 146 5.58 2.21 22.26
C ASN A 146 5.75 2.00 23.78
N ARG A 147 4.86 1.25 24.43
CA ARG A 147 4.97 0.92 25.86
C ARG A 147 6.14 -0.02 26.15
N ALA A 148 6.36 -1.04 25.31
CA ALA A 148 7.51 -1.93 25.42
C ALA A 148 8.83 -1.15 25.25
N MET A 149 8.91 -0.31 24.22
CA MET A 149 10.08 0.53 23.94
C MET A 149 10.36 1.52 25.08
N SER A 150 9.32 2.19 25.59
CA SER A 150 9.45 3.09 26.74
C SER A 150 10.01 2.36 27.96
N ARG A 151 9.54 1.13 28.21
CA ARG A 151 10.00 0.31 29.33
C ARG A 151 11.47 -0.10 29.20
N MET A 152 11.90 -0.46 27.99
CA MET A 152 13.30 -0.77 27.71
C MET A 152 14.20 0.45 27.95
N LEU A 153 13.78 1.63 27.47
CA LEU A 153 14.52 2.88 27.67
C LEU A 153 14.66 3.24 29.16
N GLU A 154 13.59 3.10 29.95
CA GLU A 154 13.65 3.29 31.40
C GLU A 154 14.69 2.38 32.07
N GLY A 155 14.72 1.09 31.71
CA GLY A 155 15.68 0.14 32.25
C GLY A 155 17.13 0.48 31.88
N LEU A 156 17.37 0.95 30.65
CA LEU A 156 18.69 1.36 30.18
C LEU A 156 19.16 2.68 30.81
N LEU A 157 18.27 3.67 30.96
CA LEU A 157 18.59 4.92 31.66
C LEU A 157 18.88 4.66 33.15
N GLY A 158 18.20 3.70 33.75
CA GLY A 158 18.40 3.26 35.13
C GLY A 158 19.45 2.17 35.32
N VAL A 159 20.32 1.91 34.34
CA VAL A 159 21.20 0.71 34.35
C VAL A 159 22.13 0.67 35.56
N GLU A 160 22.61 1.82 36.05
CA GLU A 160 23.44 1.90 37.25
C GLU A 160 22.70 1.38 38.49
N THR A 161 21.42 1.76 38.64
CA THR A 161 20.56 1.27 39.72
C THR A 161 20.31 -0.22 39.58
N VAL A 162 19.97 -0.69 38.37
CA VAL A 162 19.71 -2.11 38.10
C VAL A 162 20.95 -2.95 38.42
N ALA A 163 22.14 -2.48 38.04
CA ALA A 163 23.41 -3.14 38.31
C ALA A 163 23.76 -3.11 39.81
N SER A 164 23.57 -1.97 40.48
CA SER A 164 23.87 -1.80 41.91
C SER A 164 23.04 -2.73 42.80
N TYR A 165 21.80 -3.04 42.39
CA TYR A 165 20.92 -3.97 43.11
C TYR A 165 20.90 -5.39 42.52
N ASN A 166 21.69 -5.68 41.48
CA ASN A 166 21.74 -6.97 40.78
C ASN A 166 20.34 -7.47 40.34
N ARG A 167 19.54 -6.59 39.72
CA ARG A 167 18.13 -6.82 39.34
C ARG A 167 17.87 -6.97 37.84
N GLN A 168 18.87 -7.37 37.06
CA GLN A 168 18.78 -7.49 35.61
C GLN A 168 17.63 -8.42 35.19
N GLU A 169 17.54 -9.62 35.76
CA GLU A 169 16.47 -10.59 35.47
C GLU A 169 15.07 -10.06 35.80
N HIS A 170 14.96 -9.25 36.86
CA HIS A 170 13.69 -8.62 37.23
C HIS A 170 13.26 -7.57 36.18
N GLU A 171 14.22 -6.79 35.67
CA GLU A 171 13.96 -5.80 34.64
C GLU A 171 13.57 -6.46 33.31
N VAL A 172 14.26 -7.57 32.96
CA VAL A 172 13.94 -8.41 31.80
C VAL A 172 12.53 -9.00 31.91
N ALA A 173 12.14 -9.54 33.07
CA ALA A 173 10.80 -10.09 33.28
C ALA A 173 9.69 -9.02 33.09
N ARG A 174 9.91 -7.80 33.59
CA ARG A 174 8.98 -6.68 33.38
C ARG A 174 8.90 -6.24 31.92
N TYR A 175 10.01 -6.31 31.18
CA TYR A 175 10.01 -6.04 29.74
C TYR A 175 9.29 -7.16 28.96
N GLN A 176 9.51 -8.42 29.35
CA GLN A 176 8.85 -9.59 28.76
C GLN A 176 7.32 -9.51 28.88
N GLU A 177 6.79 -9.03 30.01
CA GLU A 177 5.35 -8.78 30.17
C GLU A 177 4.81 -7.82 29.10
N ARG A 178 5.51 -6.70 28.86
CA ARG A 178 5.13 -5.72 27.83
C ARG A 178 5.29 -6.26 26.41
N LEU A 179 6.31 -7.08 26.18
CA LEU A 179 6.46 -7.78 24.91
C LEU A 179 5.32 -8.78 24.66
N GLY A 180 4.78 -9.40 25.71
CA GLY A 180 3.59 -10.27 25.61
C GLY A 180 2.37 -9.52 25.07
N ASP A 181 2.09 -8.32 25.58
CA ASP A 181 1.01 -7.46 25.10
C ASP A 181 1.19 -7.08 23.62
N TYR A 182 2.42 -6.72 23.24
CA TYR A 182 2.79 -6.42 21.85
C TYR A 182 2.60 -7.65 20.96
N GLN A 183 3.08 -8.82 21.38
CA GLN A 183 2.95 -10.07 20.63
C GLN A 183 1.49 -10.40 20.34
N GLN A 184 0.61 -10.34 21.34
CA GLN A 184 -0.82 -10.60 21.15
C GLN A 184 -1.46 -9.59 20.18
N SER A 185 -1.09 -8.32 20.28
CA SER A 185 -1.61 -7.26 19.40
C SER A 185 -1.11 -7.41 17.97
N SER A 186 0.16 -7.81 17.80
CA SER A 186 0.79 -8.09 16.51
C SER A 186 0.16 -9.30 15.83
N LEU A 187 -0.13 -10.37 16.58
CA LEU A 187 -0.85 -11.53 16.04
C LEU A 187 -2.24 -11.15 15.51
N LYS A 188 -3.03 -10.38 16.27
CA LYS A 188 -4.33 -9.88 15.81
C LYS A 188 -4.22 -8.99 14.57
N SER A 189 -3.17 -8.18 14.48
CA SER A 189 -2.88 -7.36 13.29
C SER A 189 -2.60 -8.25 12.07
N GLN A 190 -1.79 -9.31 12.23
CA GLN A 190 -1.52 -10.28 11.17
C GLN A 190 -2.76 -11.09 10.77
N GLU A 191 -3.56 -11.56 11.73
CA GLU A 191 -4.84 -12.23 11.47
C GLU A 191 -5.78 -11.35 10.66
N SER A 192 -5.89 -10.06 11.00
CA SER A 192 -6.73 -9.12 10.24
C SER A 192 -6.25 -8.92 8.80
N LEU A 193 -4.94 -8.94 8.56
CA LEU A 193 -4.36 -8.87 7.21
C LEU A 193 -4.64 -10.16 6.43
N ALA A 194 -4.51 -11.31 7.07
CA ALA A 194 -4.80 -12.60 6.44
C ALA A 194 -6.28 -12.70 6.04
N LEU A 195 -7.21 -12.25 6.91
CA LEU A 195 -8.64 -12.21 6.62
C LEU A 195 -8.98 -11.23 5.48
N LEU A 196 -8.33 -10.06 5.44
CA LEU A 196 -8.46 -9.11 4.33
C LEU A 196 -8.04 -9.77 3.02
N ASN A 197 -6.81 -10.32 2.96
CA ASN A 197 -6.28 -10.96 1.76
C ASN A 197 -7.14 -12.13 1.30
N TRP A 198 -7.60 -12.97 2.24
CA TRP A 198 -8.46 -14.10 1.93
C TRP A 198 -9.81 -13.63 1.35
N GLY A 199 -10.45 -12.64 1.97
CA GLY A 199 -11.74 -12.12 1.48
C GLY A 199 -11.61 -11.42 0.13
N GLN A 200 -10.53 -10.68 -0.10
CA GLN A 200 -10.21 -10.09 -1.40
C GLN A 200 -10.04 -11.17 -2.48
N ASN A 201 -9.17 -12.16 -2.24
CA ASN A 201 -8.95 -13.28 -3.15
C ASN A 201 -10.25 -14.05 -3.44
N PHE A 202 -11.11 -14.21 -2.43
CA PHE A 202 -12.40 -14.86 -2.59
C PHE A 202 -13.34 -14.06 -3.51
N ILE A 203 -13.47 -12.74 -3.30
CA ILE A 203 -14.32 -11.88 -4.15
C ILE A 203 -13.78 -11.83 -5.58
N GLU A 204 -12.46 -11.69 -5.75
CA GLU A 204 -11.80 -11.73 -7.07
C GLU A 204 -12.07 -13.05 -7.78
N SER A 205 -11.82 -14.18 -7.10
CA SER A 205 -12.01 -15.52 -7.67
C SER A 205 -13.48 -15.80 -8.01
N ALA A 206 -14.41 -15.39 -7.15
CA ALA A 206 -15.83 -15.52 -7.39
C ALA A 206 -16.29 -14.65 -8.57
N GLY A 207 -15.83 -13.39 -8.63
CA GLY A 207 -16.10 -12.48 -9.75
C GLY A 207 -15.58 -13.02 -11.08
N ALA A 208 -14.33 -13.48 -11.11
CA ALA A 208 -13.74 -14.13 -12.28
C ALA A 208 -14.51 -15.40 -12.69
N GLY A 209 -14.87 -16.25 -11.71
CA GLY A 209 -15.67 -17.46 -11.96
C GLY A 209 -17.04 -17.16 -12.56
N LEU A 210 -17.76 -16.17 -12.01
CA LEU A 210 -19.06 -15.72 -12.54
C LEU A 210 -18.92 -15.12 -13.95
N MET A 211 -17.86 -14.36 -14.20
CA MET A 211 -17.56 -13.80 -15.51
C MET A 211 -17.26 -14.89 -16.54
N LEU A 212 -16.44 -15.88 -16.18
CA LEU A 212 -16.14 -17.05 -17.01
C LEU A 212 -17.38 -17.88 -17.30
N PHE A 213 -18.22 -18.13 -16.29
CA PHE A 213 -19.48 -18.86 -16.46
C PHE A 213 -20.43 -18.13 -17.44
N SER A 214 -20.59 -16.82 -17.25
CA SER A 214 -21.45 -15.99 -18.09
C SER A 214 -20.94 -15.93 -19.54
N THR A 215 -19.63 -15.82 -19.73
CA THR A 215 -19.01 -15.77 -21.06
C THR A 215 -18.90 -17.14 -21.72
N ALA A 216 -18.85 -18.24 -20.97
CA ALA A 216 -18.84 -19.60 -21.52
C ALA A 216 -20.11 -19.90 -22.32
N SER A 217 -21.28 -19.47 -21.84
CA SER A 217 -22.54 -19.62 -22.61
C SER A 217 -22.53 -18.82 -23.92
N LEU A 218 -21.95 -17.62 -23.91
CA LEU A 218 -21.76 -16.79 -25.11
C LEU A 218 -20.75 -17.40 -26.10
N LEU A 219 -19.73 -18.09 -25.58
CA LEU A 219 -18.75 -18.80 -26.39
C LEU A 219 -19.40 -20.01 -27.08
N LEU A 220 -20.18 -20.80 -26.34
CA LEU A 220 -20.89 -21.98 -26.87
C LEU A 220 -21.93 -21.60 -27.93
N THR A 221 -22.54 -20.42 -27.82
CA THR A 221 -23.49 -19.88 -28.82
C THR A 221 -22.80 -19.16 -29.98
N GLY A 222 -21.46 -19.09 -30.00
CA GLY A 222 -20.68 -18.46 -31.07
C GLY A 222 -20.71 -16.93 -31.08
N GLN A 223 -21.24 -16.28 -30.03
CA GLN A 223 -21.35 -14.82 -29.93
C GLN A 223 -20.03 -14.13 -29.59
N ILE A 224 -19.13 -14.84 -28.90
CA ILE A 224 -17.78 -14.37 -28.57
C ILE A 224 -16.74 -15.41 -28.94
N THR A 225 -15.50 -14.97 -29.12
CA THR A 225 -14.35 -15.85 -29.32
C THR A 225 -13.70 -16.22 -27.99
N LEU A 226 -12.92 -17.30 -27.96
CA LEU A 226 -12.11 -17.67 -26.80
C LEU A 226 -11.19 -16.52 -26.35
N GLY A 227 -10.62 -15.78 -27.32
CA GLY A 227 -9.79 -14.61 -27.03
C GLY A 227 -10.54 -13.50 -26.30
N ARG A 228 -11.80 -13.23 -26.67
CA ARG A 228 -12.63 -12.23 -25.98
C ARG A 228 -13.01 -12.67 -24.57
N LEU A 229 -13.26 -13.96 -24.35
CA LEU A 229 -13.49 -14.53 -23.01
C LEU A 229 -12.28 -14.28 -22.10
N VAL A 230 -11.08 -14.65 -22.55
CA VAL A 230 -9.85 -14.46 -21.78
C VAL A 230 -9.57 -12.97 -21.54
N ALA A 231 -9.74 -12.13 -22.56
CA ALA A 231 -9.53 -10.69 -22.45
C ALA A 231 -10.45 -10.04 -21.42
N LEU A 232 -11.74 -10.37 -21.40
CA LEU A 232 -12.69 -9.83 -20.43
C LEU A 232 -12.34 -10.22 -19.00
N ASN A 233 -11.87 -11.46 -18.78
CA ASN A 233 -11.43 -11.90 -17.45
C ASN A 233 -10.16 -11.17 -16.99
N LEU A 234 -9.20 -10.96 -17.91
CA LEU A 234 -7.98 -10.17 -17.63
C LEU A 234 -8.30 -8.71 -17.33
N LEU A 235 -9.21 -8.10 -18.09
CA LEU A 235 -9.62 -6.72 -17.84
C LEU A 235 -10.33 -6.59 -16.50
N LEU A 236 -11.17 -7.56 -16.09
CA LEU A 236 -11.77 -7.57 -14.76
C LEU A 236 -10.71 -7.60 -13.65
N ALA A 237 -9.69 -8.47 -13.77
CA ALA A 237 -8.60 -8.51 -12.80
C ALA A 237 -7.85 -7.17 -12.72
N ASN A 238 -7.56 -6.54 -13.88
CA ASN A 238 -6.92 -5.22 -13.92
C ASN A 238 -7.78 -4.09 -13.32
N LEU A 239 -9.11 -4.24 -13.26
CA LEU A 239 -9.98 -3.29 -12.55
C LEU A 239 -9.88 -3.43 -11.03
N LEU A 240 -9.60 -4.65 -10.53
CA LEU A 240 -9.54 -4.94 -9.10
C LEU A 240 -8.15 -4.63 -8.51
N GLN A 241 -7.08 -4.87 -9.26
CA GLN A 241 -5.70 -4.71 -8.78
C GLN A 241 -5.38 -3.30 -8.19
N PRO A 242 -5.81 -2.17 -8.79
CA PRO A 242 -5.56 -0.85 -8.20
C PRO A 242 -6.24 -0.66 -6.84
N LEU A 243 -7.37 -1.33 -6.59
CA LEU A 243 -8.12 -1.25 -5.33
C LEU A 243 -7.35 -1.88 -4.16
N ASP A 244 -6.48 -2.86 -4.42
CA ASP A 244 -5.63 -3.48 -3.39
C ASP A 244 -4.69 -2.49 -2.75
N HIS A 245 -4.15 -1.61 -3.59
CA HIS A 245 -3.19 -0.62 -3.16
C HIS A 245 -3.87 0.55 -2.44
N LEU A 246 -5.19 0.77 -2.62
CA LEU A 246 -5.89 1.88 -1.96
C LEU A 246 -5.83 1.80 -0.43
N GLY A 247 -5.96 0.61 0.15
CA GLY A 247 -5.88 0.43 1.60
C GLY A 247 -4.51 0.86 2.16
N ALA A 248 -3.44 0.40 1.52
CA ALA A 248 -2.07 0.78 1.89
C ALA A 248 -1.79 2.27 1.63
N ASN A 249 -2.28 2.82 0.52
CA ASN A 249 -2.14 4.22 0.17
C ASN A 249 -2.85 5.13 1.19
N TYR A 250 -4.09 4.80 1.57
CA TYR A 250 -4.83 5.52 2.60
C TYR A 250 -4.10 5.52 3.95
N MET A 251 -3.58 4.37 4.37
CA MET A 251 -2.82 4.24 5.61
C MET A 251 -1.52 5.06 5.59
N GLN A 252 -0.77 5.04 4.48
CA GLN A 252 0.48 5.79 4.35
C GLN A 252 0.24 7.29 4.29
N LEU A 253 -0.82 7.76 3.62
CA LEU A 253 -1.21 9.16 3.60
C LEU A 253 -1.62 9.62 5.00
N ARG A 254 -2.43 8.82 5.71
CA ARG A 254 -2.84 9.13 7.08
C ARG A 254 -1.65 9.13 8.04
N GLY A 255 -0.73 8.17 7.92
CA GLY A 255 0.50 8.11 8.73
C GLY A 255 1.40 9.32 8.45
N GLY A 256 1.71 9.59 7.18
CA GLY A 256 2.55 10.73 6.81
C GLY A 256 1.98 12.11 7.17
N LEU A 257 0.65 12.24 7.29
CA LEU A 257 -0.02 13.47 7.73
C LEU A 257 -0.17 13.58 9.26
N LEU A 258 -0.22 12.46 9.98
CA LEU A 258 -0.30 12.44 11.45
C LEU A 258 1.08 12.44 12.12
N ASP A 259 2.11 11.94 11.42
CA ASP A 259 3.50 11.90 11.88
C ASP A 259 4.31 13.16 11.50
N ALA A 260 3.74 14.05 10.67
CA ALA A 260 4.28 15.38 10.33
C ALA A 260 3.71 16.46 11.25
#